data_AF-A0A484X681-F1
#
_entry.id   AF-A0A484X681-F1
#
_cell.length_a   1.000
_cell.length_b   1.000
_cell.length_c   1.000
_cell.angle_alpha   90.00
_cell.angle_beta   90.00
_cell.angle_gamma   90.00
#
_symmetry.space_group_name_H-M   'P 1'
#
loop_
_entity.id
_entity.type
_entity.pdbx_description
1 polymer ?
#
loop_
_entity_poly.entity_id
_entity_poly.type
_entity_poly.pdbx_seq_one_letter_code
_entity_poly.pdbx_strand_id
1 'polypeptide(L)'
;MTRWADLWKPQYKSSLLLTDDAREVFQVALRKLGYSGNTTDPKEIEAAYNELKKLMPNVAAFNSDNPANPYMEGEVNLGMVWNGSAYVARQAGTPLEVVWPEEGGIFWMDSLAIPSNSKNVEGALKLINFLLRPDVAKQVAETIGYPTPNLAARKLLKRKSQMTNHFIRMPTPSAKESGRTMWATRAAFTKSIIRS
;
A
#
# COMPACT_ATOMS: atom_id res chain seq x y z
N MET A 1 12.21 1.66 -13.13
CA MET A 1 11.45 2.70 -12.42
C MET A 1 11.70 2.48 -10.95
N THR A 2 12.25 3.47 -10.26
CA THR A 2 12.64 3.37 -8.84
C THR A 2 12.09 4.53 -8.00
N ARG A 3 11.37 5.47 -8.62
CA ARG A 3 10.97 6.75 -7.99
C ARG A 3 9.53 7.12 -8.30
N TRP A 4 8.86 7.81 -7.37
CA TRP A 4 7.51 8.39 -7.61
C TRP A 4 7.48 9.31 -8.84
N ALA A 5 8.56 10.05 -9.08
CA ALA A 5 8.69 10.93 -10.23
C ALA A 5 8.59 10.22 -11.59
N ASP A 6 8.92 8.92 -11.67
CA ASP A 6 8.88 8.18 -12.93
C ASP A 6 7.46 8.05 -13.49
N LEU A 7 6.42 8.11 -12.65
CA LEU A 7 5.02 8.06 -13.09
C LEU A 7 4.64 9.23 -14.03
N TRP A 8 5.36 10.35 -13.94
CA TRP A 8 5.12 11.51 -14.80
C TRP A 8 5.75 11.39 -16.19
N LYS A 9 6.46 10.30 -16.51
CA LYS A 9 7.09 10.13 -17.82
C LYS A 9 6.03 10.00 -18.93
N PRO A 10 6.17 10.71 -20.07
CA PRO A 10 5.19 10.69 -21.16
C PRO A 10 4.91 9.30 -21.74
N GLN A 11 5.89 8.39 -21.64
CA GLN A 11 5.78 7.00 -22.09
C GLN A 11 4.71 6.18 -21.36
N TYR A 12 4.15 6.69 -20.25
CA TYR A 12 3.12 6.04 -19.45
C TYR A 12 1.72 6.62 -19.69
N LYS A 13 1.52 7.35 -20.78
CA LYS A 13 0.21 7.91 -21.16
C LYS A 13 -0.89 6.83 -21.13
N SER A 14 -2.00 7.12 -20.45
CA SER A 14 -3.18 6.22 -20.32
C SER A 14 -2.84 4.78 -19.92
N SER A 15 -1.87 4.58 -19.03
CA SER A 15 -1.41 3.23 -18.63
C SER A 15 -1.23 3.05 -17.12
N LEU A 16 -1.44 4.12 -16.34
CA LEU A 16 -1.29 4.10 -14.89
C LEU A 16 -2.60 3.77 -14.18
N LEU A 17 -2.49 2.92 -13.16
CA LEU A 17 -3.49 2.85 -12.11
C LEU A 17 -3.05 3.69 -10.91
N LEU A 18 -3.96 4.50 -10.39
CA LEU A 18 -3.80 5.14 -9.09
C LEU A 18 -4.80 4.52 -8.10
N THR A 19 -4.43 4.49 -6.82
CA THR A 19 -5.39 4.13 -5.77
C THR A 19 -6.42 5.24 -5.64
N ASP A 20 -7.69 4.89 -5.48
CA ASP A 20 -8.74 5.89 -5.23
C ASP A 20 -8.73 6.33 -3.75
N ASP A 21 -7.63 6.95 -3.33
CA ASP A 21 -7.43 7.49 -1.99
C ASP A 21 -6.72 8.84 -2.09
N ALA A 22 -7.42 9.90 -1.65
CA ALA A 22 -6.93 11.26 -1.76
C ALA A 22 -5.60 11.46 -1.02
N ARG A 23 -5.42 10.86 0.16
CA ARG A 23 -4.20 11.03 0.96
C ARG A 23 -3.03 10.31 0.31
N GLU A 24 -3.25 9.11 -0.23
CA GLU A 24 -2.19 8.39 -0.93
C GLU A 24 -1.74 9.10 -2.19
N VAL A 25 -2.69 9.53 -3.04
CA VAL A 25 -2.39 10.19 -4.31
C VAL A 25 -1.67 11.53 -4.08
N PHE A 26 -2.13 12.33 -3.10
CA PHE A 26 -1.42 13.55 -2.72
C PHE A 26 -0.05 13.24 -2.13
N GLN A 27 0.09 12.20 -1.31
CA GLN A 27 1.39 11.82 -0.74
C GLN A 27 2.41 11.48 -1.82
N VAL A 28 2.02 10.83 -2.92
CA VAL A 28 2.92 10.58 -4.07
C VAL A 28 3.46 11.89 -4.65
N ALA A 29 2.57 12.86 -4.91
CA ALA A 29 2.96 14.16 -5.46
C ALA A 29 3.78 15.00 -4.48
N LEU A 30 3.40 15.01 -3.19
CA LEU A 30 4.14 15.68 -2.12
C LEU A 30 5.56 15.10 -1.99
N ARG A 31 5.71 13.77 -1.99
CA ARG A 31 7.02 13.11 -1.92
C ARG A 31 7.88 13.39 -3.15
N LYS A 32 7.28 13.43 -4.34
CA LYS A 32 7.98 13.88 -5.57
C LYS A 32 8.52 15.30 -5.43
N LEU A 33 7.78 16.20 -4.79
CA LEU A 33 8.17 17.58 -4.53
C LEU A 33 9.14 17.74 -3.35
N GLY A 34 9.44 16.67 -2.61
CA GLY A 34 10.30 16.70 -1.43
C GLY A 34 9.58 17.12 -0.15
N TYR A 35 8.25 17.29 -0.17
CA TYR A 35 7.45 17.65 1.00
C TYR A 35 7.05 16.43 1.84
N SER A 36 6.56 16.72 3.05
CA SER A 36 5.96 15.71 3.92
C SER A 36 4.62 15.23 3.35
N GLY A 37 4.39 13.91 3.33
CA GLY A 37 3.07 13.35 3.03
C GLY A 37 1.98 13.68 4.05
N ASN A 38 2.37 14.24 5.20
CA ASN A 38 1.48 14.69 6.28
C ASN A 38 1.51 16.21 6.45
N THR A 39 1.89 16.96 5.41
CA THR A 39 1.88 18.42 5.48
C THR A 39 0.48 18.97 5.76
N THR A 40 0.44 20.08 6.49
CA THR A 40 -0.76 20.87 6.73
C THR A 40 -0.65 22.26 6.10
N ASP A 41 0.43 22.55 5.36
CA ASP A 41 0.59 23.83 4.66
C ASP A 41 -0.26 23.82 3.37
N PRO A 42 -1.26 24.72 3.25
CA PRO A 42 -2.08 24.83 2.06
C PRO A 42 -1.29 25.07 0.77
N LYS A 43 -0.14 25.76 0.83
CA LYS A 43 0.69 26.05 -0.35
C LYS A 43 1.39 24.80 -0.87
N GLU A 44 1.86 23.94 0.03
CA GLU A 44 2.46 22.65 -0.35
C GLU A 44 1.39 21.72 -0.97
N ILE A 45 0.19 21.73 -0.41
CA ILE A 45 -0.96 20.97 -0.92
C ILE A 45 -1.37 21.47 -2.32
N GLU A 46 -1.41 22.79 -2.52
CA GLU A 46 -1.70 23.39 -3.82
C GLU A 46 -0.62 23.04 -4.87
N ALA A 47 0.66 23.06 -4.47
CA ALA A 47 1.75 22.62 -5.34
C ALA A 47 1.60 21.15 -5.75
N ALA A 48 1.23 20.27 -4.81
CA ALA A 48 0.96 18.87 -5.09
C ALA A 48 -0.23 18.67 -6.04
N TYR A 49 -1.32 19.44 -5.85
CA TYR A 49 -2.47 19.44 -6.76
C TYR A 49 -2.06 19.81 -8.19
N ASN A 50 -1.25 20.86 -8.36
CA ASN A 50 -0.77 21.28 -9.67
C ASN A 50 0.12 20.22 -10.35
N GLU A 51 0.91 19.46 -9.58
CA GLU A 51 1.66 18.32 -10.10
C GLU A 51 0.76 17.15 -10.49
N LEU A 52 -0.27 16.85 -9.70
CA LEU A 52 -1.23 15.78 -10.01
C LEU A 52 -2.00 16.08 -11.31
N LYS A 53 -2.35 17.34 -11.57
CA LYS A 53 -2.96 17.73 -12.87
C LYS A 53 -2.08 17.35 -14.06
N LYS A 54 -0.75 17.43 -13.92
CA LYS A 54 0.20 17.01 -14.96
C LYS A 54 0.27 15.49 -15.10
N LEU A 55 -0.06 14.74 -14.04
CA LEU A 55 -0.09 13.28 -14.05
C LEU A 55 -1.35 12.72 -14.73
N MET A 56 -2.48 13.43 -14.65
CA MET A 56 -3.79 12.95 -15.14
C MET A 56 -3.78 12.34 -16.55
N PRO A 57 -3.05 12.87 -17.55
CA PRO A 57 -2.98 12.24 -18.88
C PRO A 57 -2.38 10.82 -18.89
N ASN A 58 -1.61 10.46 -17.86
CA ASN A 58 -1.04 9.13 -17.70
C ASN A 58 -1.98 8.14 -16.99
N VAL A 59 -3.00 8.65 -16.28
CA VAL A 59 -3.92 7.83 -15.49
C VAL A 59 -4.97 7.19 -16.39
N ALA A 60 -5.03 5.86 -16.35
CA ALA A 60 -6.06 5.06 -17.00
C ALA A 60 -7.27 4.84 -16.07
N ALA A 61 -7.01 4.56 -14.79
CA ALA A 61 -8.05 4.21 -13.83
C ALA A 61 -7.68 4.58 -12.39
N PHE A 62 -8.71 4.73 -11.56
CA PHE A 62 -8.62 4.78 -10.11
C PHE A 62 -9.30 3.55 -9.52
N ASN A 63 -8.68 2.89 -8.55
CA ASN A 63 -9.29 1.72 -7.90
C ASN A 63 -8.88 1.62 -6.42
N SER A 64 -9.85 1.45 -5.52
CA SER A 64 -9.63 1.21 -4.09
C SER A 64 -10.34 -0.05 -3.57
N ASP A 65 -11.09 -0.77 -4.41
CA ASP A 65 -11.75 -2.01 -4.02
C ASP A 65 -10.76 -3.18 -4.04
N ASN A 66 -10.11 -3.38 -5.18
CA ASN A 66 -9.00 -4.32 -5.33
C ASN A 66 -8.04 -3.80 -6.41
N PRO A 67 -7.03 -3.00 -6.03
CA PRO A 67 -6.17 -2.35 -7.00
C PRO A 67 -5.34 -3.34 -7.84
N ALA A 68 -5.31 -4.63 -7.48
CA ALA A 68 -4.64 -5.65 -8.28
C ALA A 68 -5.46 -6.11 -9.49
N ASN A 69 -6.80 -6.02 -9.47
CA ASN A 69 -7.65 -6.56 -10.55
C ASN A 69 -7.31 -6.00 -11.94
N PRO A 70 -7.17 -4.67 -12.13
CA PRO A 70 -6.86 -4.14 -13.46
C PRO A 70 -5.48 -4.59 -13.98
N TYR A 71 -4.54 -4.94 -13.10
CA TYR A 71 -3.27 -5.55 -13.49
C TYR A 71 -3.42 -7.01 -13.91
N MET A 72 -4.35 -7.74 -13.29
CA MET A 72 -4.64 -9.13 -13.64
C MET A 72 -5.34 -9.23 -14.99
N GLU A 73 -6.20 -8.26 -15.30
CA GLU A 73 -6.94 -8.14 -16.56
C GLU A 73 -6.07 -7.57 -17.70
N GLY A 74 -4.90 -7.02 -17.38
CA GLY A 74 -3.97 -6.45 -18.37
C GLY A 74 -4.37 -5.06 -18.87
N GLU A 75 -5.31 -4.40 -18.19
CA GLU A 75 -5.76 -3.04 -18.52
C GLU A 75 -4.71 -1.98 -18.17
N VAL A 76 -3.88 -2.27 -17.17
CA VAL A 76 -2.81 -1.39 -16.69
C VAL A 76 -1.51 -2.15 -16.51
N ASN A 77 -0.40 -1.49 -16.83
CA ASN A 77 0.93 -2.11 -16.83
C ASN A 77 1.79 -1.69 -15.62
N LEU A 78 1.48 -0.53 -15.03
CA LEU A 78 2.18 0.01 -13.88
C LEU A 78 1.28 0.98 -13.09
N GLY A 79 1.69 1.32 -11.88
CA GLY A 79 0.97 2.28 -11.05
C GLY A 79 1.09 1.97 -9.56
N MET A 80 0.11 2.42 -8.81
CA MET A 80 -0.02 2.17 -7.38
C MET A 80 -0.77 0.87 -7.13
N VAL A 81 -0.31 0.06 -6.18
CA VAL A 81 -1.05 -1.10 -5.70
C VAL A 81 -0.78 -1.34 -4.23
N TRP A 82 -1.76 -1.92 -3.55
CA TRP A 82 -1.61 -2.38 -2.18
C TRP A 82 -0.85 -3.70 -2.10
N ASN A 83 0.09 -3.80 -1.16
CA ASN A 83 1.00 -4.94 -1.03
C ASN A 83 0.26 -6.27 -0.80
N GLY A 84 -0.86 -6.26 -0.06
CA GLY A 84 -1.70 -7.44 0.16
C GLY A 84 -2.41 -7.88 -1.11
N SER A 85 -3.05 -6.96 -1.84
CA SER A 85 -3.66 -7.24 -3.15
C SER A 85 -2.64 -7.78 -4.15
N ALA A 86 -1.44 -7.19 -4.18
CA ALA A 86 -0.33 -7.65 -5.00
C ALA A 86 0.16 -9.07 -4.62
N TYR A 87 0.10 -9.43 -3.33
CA TYR A 87 0.40 -10.79 -2.88
C TYR A 87 -0.63 -11.80 -3.39
N VAL A 88 -1.92 -11.48 -3.25
CA VAL A 88 -3.03 -12.33 -3.70
C VAL A 88 -2.96 -12.54 -5.21
N ALA A 89 -2.77 -11.47 -6.00
CA ALA A 89 -2.64 -11.56 -7.45
C ALA A 89 -1.43 -12.42 -7.88
N ARG A 90 -0.28 -12.32 -7.19
CA ARG A 90 0.86 -13.21 -7.43
C ARG A 90 0.56 -14.67 -7.09
N GLN A 91 -0.20 -14.94 -6.02
CA GLN A 91 -0.64 -16.32 -5.72
C GLN A 91 -1.57 -16.86 -6.81
N ALA A 92 -2.37 -15.99 -7.44
CA ALA A 92 -3.22 -16.32 -8.57
C ALA A 92 -2.48 -16.47 -9.91
N GLY A 93 -1.15 -16.26 -9.94
CA GLY A 93 -0.31 -16.45 -11.14
C GLY A 93 -0.03 -15.19 -11.94
N THR A 94 -0.47 -14.01 -11.50
CA THR A 94 -0.20 -12.75 -12.19
C THR A 94 1.28 -12.33 -12.00
N PRO A 95 2.03 -12.04 -13.08
CA PRO A 95 3.45 -11.70 -13.03
C PRO A 95 3.67 -10.24 -12.58
N LEU A 96 3.28 -9.96 -11.34
CA LEU A 96 3.25 -8.63 -10.76
C LEU A 96 4.44 -8.43 -9.82
N GLU A 97 5.45 -7.68 -10.25
CA GLU A 97 6.59 -7.33 -9.40
C GLU A 97 6.24 -6.18 -8.47
N VAL A 98 6.72 -6.13 -7.22
CA VAL A 98 6.44 -5.02 -6.28
C VAL A 98 7.74 -4.25 -5.98
N VAL A 99 7.83 -2.96 -6.30
CA VAL A 99 9.03 -2.11 -6.20
C VAL A 99 8.82 -0.97 -5.21
N TRP A 100 9.81 -0.76 -4.35
CA TRP A 100 9.80 0.34 -3.38
C TRP A 100 10.40 1.61 -3.97
N PRO A 101 9.70 2.76 -3.88
CA PRO A 101 10.23 4.05 -4.28
C PRO A 101 11.44 4.45 -3.42
N GLU A 102 12.43 5.09 -4.02
CA GLU A 102 13.57 5.70 -3.31
C GLU A 102 13.11 6.76 -2.31
N GLU A 103 12.06 7.51 -2.63
CA GLU A 103 11.47 8.52 -1.73
C GLU A 103 10.68 7.90 -0.55
N GLY A 104 10.55 6.57 -0.51
CA GLY A 104 9.80 5.82 0.49
C GLY A 104 8.39 5.43 0.05
N GLY A 105 7.94 4.29 0.57
CA GLY A 105 6.56 3.82 0.42
C GLY A 105 5.57 4.58 1.31
N ILE A 106 4.29 4.43 1.00
CA ILE A 106 3.19 4.96 1.83
C ILE A 106 2.85 3.90 2.86
N PHE A 107 2.87 4.23 4.16
CA PHE A 107 2.53 3.31 5.26
C PHE A 107 1.24 3.76 5.97
N TRP A 108 0.45 2.79 6.43
CA TRP A 108 -0.89 2.99 7.04
C TRP A 108 -1.20 1.83 7.96
N MET A 109 -2.23 2.02 8.78
CA MET A 109 -2.76 0.97 9.64
C MET A 109 -4.24 1.21 9.89
N ASP A 110 -5.07 0.24 9.54
CA ASP A 110 -6.47 0.24 9.93
C ASP A 110 -6.62 -0.20 11.38
N SER A 111 -7.50 0.50 12.10
CA SER A 111 -7.80 0.22 13.50
C SER A 111 -9.30 -0.02 13.68
N LEU A 112 -9.65 -1.03 14.47
CA LEU A 112 -11.03 -1.30 14.84
C LEU A 112 -11.52 -0.21 15.81
N ALA A 113 -12.69 0.37 15.53
CA ALA A 113 -13.34 1.36 16.39
C ALA A 113 -14.81 0.99 16.60
N ILE A 114 -15.36 1.35 17.76
CA ILE A 114 -16.78 1.18 18.07
C ILE A 114 -17.46 2.54 17.92
N PRO A 115 -18.46 2.69 17.02
CA PRO A 115 -19.21 3.94 16.89
C PRO A 115 -19.90 4.35 18.20
N SER A 116 -19.94 5.65 18.49
CA SER A 116 -20.55 6.18 19.72
C SER A 116 -22.05 5.87 19.85
N ASN A 117 -22.73 5.64 18.73
CA ASN A 117 -24.15 5.28 18.65
C ASN A 117 -24.38 3.77 18.43
N SER A 118 -23.37 2.92 18.68
CA SER A 118 -23.50 1.47 18.51
C SER A 118 -24.58 0.89 19.42
N LYS A 119 -25.53 0.18 18.84
CA LYS A 119 -26.60 -0.51 19.57
C LYS A 119 -26.15 -1.83 20.21
N ASN A 120 -24.95 -2.31 19.89
CA ASN A 120 -24.42 -3.58 20.38
C ASN A 120 -22.92 -3.50 20.67
N VAL A 121 -22.57 -2.75 21.71
CA VAL A 121 -21.18 -2.56 22.15
C VAL A 121 -20.56 -3.88 22.63
N GLU A 122 -21.32 -4.71 23.37
CA GLU A 122 -20.82 -5.99 23.88
C GLU A 122 -20.44 -6.95 22.75
N GLY A 123 -21.28 -7.06 21.71
CA GLY A 123 -21.00 -7.85 20.53
C GLY A 123 -19.77 -7.34 19.76
N ALA A 124 -19.63 -6.02 19.63
CA ALA A 124 -18.45 -5.42 19.00
C ALA A 124 -17.17 -5.74 19.78
N LEU A 125 -17.18 -5.66 21.11
CA LEU A 125 -16.03 -6.04 21.94
C LEU A 125 -15.69 -7.54 21.81
N LYS A 126 -16.69 -8.43 21.76
CA LYS A 126 -16.48 -9.86 21.51
C LYS A 126 -15.85 -10.11 20.13
N LEU A 127 -16.29 -9.39 19.10
CA LEU A 127 -15.69 -9.46 17.77
C LEU A 127 -14.24 -8.97 17.75
N ILE A 128 -13.95 -7.83 18.39
CA ILE A 128 -12.59 -7.30 18.51
C ILE A 128 -11.70 -8.34 19.21
N ASN A 129 -12.15 -8.89 20.34
CA ASN A 129 -11.41 -9.93 21.05
C ASN A 129 -11.16 -11.17 20.18
N PHE A 130 -12.15 -11.59 19.38
CA PHE A 130 -12.00 -12.70 18.46
C PHE A 130 -10.93 -12.42 17.39
N LEU A 131 -10.96 -11.24 16.75
CA LEU A 131 -9.98 -10.83 15.74
C LEU A 131 -8.55 -10.66 16.30
N LEU A 132 -8.43 -10.32 17.59
CA LEU A 132 -7.15 -10.18 18.28
C LEU A 132 -6.54 -11.53 18.71
N ARG A 133 -7.25 -12.65 18.59
CA ARG A 133 -6.67 -13.96 18.88
C ARG A 133 -5.52 -14.29 17.91
N PRO A 134 -4.38 -14.81 18.38
CA PRO A 134 -3.21 -15.05 17.53
C PRO A 134 -3.45 -16.00 16.35
N ASP A 135 -4.27 -17.03 16.54
CA ASP A 135 -4.62 -18.01 15.51
C ASP A 135 -5.51 -17.41 14.42
N VAL A 136 -6.50 -16.60 14.80
CA VAL A 136 -7.38 -15.88 13.88
C VAL A 136 -6.58 -14.83 13.09
N ALA A 137 -5.80 -14.00 13.77
CA ALA A 137 -4.97 -12.98 13.11
C ALA A 137 -3.93 -13.58 12.15
N LYS A 138 -3.36 -14.74 12.49
CA LYS A 138 -2.47 -15.50 11.59
C LYS A 138 -3.23 -15.98 10.35
N GLN A 139 -4.39 -16.62 10.53
CA GLN A 139 -5.19 -17.15 9.41
C GLN A 139 -5.59 -16.03 8.44
N VAL A 140 -6.00 -14.88 8.96
CA VAL A 140 -6.32 -13.71 8.15
C VAL A 140 -5.09 -13.24 7.38
N ALA A 141 -3.96 -12.99 8.07
CA ALA A 141 -2.73 -12.51 7.44
C ALA A 141 -2.18 -13.46 6.34
N GLU A 142 -2.28 -14.78 6.53
CA GLU A 142 -1.87 -15.75 5.51
C GLU A 142 -2.81 -15.77 4.29
N THR A 143 -4.10 -15.48 4.50
CA THR A 143 -5.11 -15.45 3.44
C THR A 143 -5.03 -14.17 2.61
N ILE A 144 -5.03 -13.00 3.27
CA ILE A 144 -5.13 -11.70 2.58
C ILE A 144 -3.77 -11.07 2.26
N GLY A 145 -2.67 -11.62 2.78
CA GLY A 145 -1.30 -11.17 2.49
C GLY A 145 -0.86 -9.90 3.22
N TYR A 146 -1.77 -9.21 3.92
CA TYR A 146 -1.43 -8.03 4.72
C TYR A 146 -0.71 -8.41 6.03
N PRO A 147 0.28 -7.60 6.46
CA PRO A 147 0.98 -7.81 7.72
C PRO A 147 0.03 -7.64 8.91
N THR A 148 0.19 -8.49 9.93
CA THR A 148 -0.55 -8.34 11.20
C THR A 148 0.31 -7.63 12.25
N PRO A 149 -0.24 -6.64 12.99
CA PRO A 149 0.45 -6.00 14.12
C PRO A 149 0.50 -6.91 15.37
N ASN A 150 -0.24 -8.02 15.38
CA ASN A 150 -0.26 -8.97 16.50
C ASN A 150 1.06 -9.76 16.58
N LEU A 151 1.92 -9.39 17.53
CA LEU A 151 3.23 -10.00 17.72
C LEU A 151 3.20 -11.51 17.96
N ALA A 152 2.16 -12.02 18.64
CA ALA A 152 2.00 -13.45 18.87
C ALA A 152 1.64 -14.17 17.57
N ALA A 153 0.71 -13.63 16.78
CA ALA A 153 0.35 -14.17 15.47
C ALA A 153 1.56 -14.19 14.51
N ARG A 154 2.39 -13.15 14.54
CA ARG A 154 3.59 -13.05 13.70
C ARG A 154 4.59 -14.18 13.92
N LYS A 155 4.76 -14.64 15.17
CA LYS A 155 5.63 -15.78 15.49
C LYS A 155 5.11 -17.09 14.89
N LEU A 156 3.80 -17.16 14.60
CA LEU A 156 3.13 -18.34 14.05
C LEU A 156 3.08 -18.35 12.51
N LEU A 157 3.40 -17.24 11.84
CA LEU A 157 3.36 -17.14 10.38
C LEU A 157 4.42 -18.03 9.72
N LYS A 158 4.06 -18.70 8.62
CA LYS A 158 5.03 -19.45 7.79
C LYS A 158 6.11 -18.51 7.24
N ARG A 159 7.35 -18.99 7.06
CA ARG A 159 8.48 -18.19 6.51
C ARG A 159 8.15 -17.44 5.22
N LYS A 160 7.38 -18.03 4.29
CA LYS A 160 6.95 -17.38 3.03
C LYS A 160 5.98 -16.21 3.27
N SER A 161 5.10 -16.32 4.27
CA SER A 161 4.19 -15.27 4.74
C SER A 161 4.88 -14.27 5.69
N GLN A 162 6.05 -14.61 6.21
CA GLN A 162 6.97 -13.63 6.79
C GLN A 162 7.71 -12.85 5.69
N MET A 163 7.83 -13.39 4.47
CA MET A 163 8.43 -12.65 3.35
C MET A 163 7.53 -11.54 2.79
N THR A 164 6.20 -11.61 2.93
CA THR A 164 5.35 -10.41 2.77
C THR A 164 5.70 -9.29 3.76
N ASN A 165 6.17 -9.65 4.97
CA ASN A 165 6.80 -8.69 5.89
C ASN A 165 8.26 -8.36 5.52
N HIS A 166 8.91 -9.13 4.65
CA HIS A 166 10.33 -9.01 4.28
C HIS A 166 10.54 -8.43 2.87
N PHE A 167 9.48 -8.18 2.10
CA PHE A 167 9.54 -7.23 0.99
C PHE A 167 10.00 -5.86 1.49
N ILE A 168 9.93 -5.58 2.80
CA ILE A 168 10.62 -4.52 3.52
C ILE A 168 12.14 -4.82 3.60
N ARG A 169 12.87 -4.66 2.48
CA ARG A 169 14.33 -4.46 2.57
C ARG A 169 14.56 -3.02 2.99
N MET A 170 15.04 -2.84 4.21
CA MET A 170 15.45 -1.56 4.80
C MET A 170 16.37 -0.77 3.83
N PRO A 171 16.25 0.57 3.74
CA PRO A 171 17.40 1.37 3.33
C PRO A 171 18.54 1.16 4.34
N THR A 172 19.77 1.27 3.85
CA THR A 172 21.04 0.97 4.51
C THR A 172 21.21 1.58 5.92
N PRO A 173 22.20 1.11 6.72
CA PRO A 173 22.29 1.24 8.19
C PRO A 173 22.21 2.64 8.85
N SER A 174 22.00 3.74 8.11
CA SER A 174 21.88 5.08 8.68
C SER A 174 20.56 5.31 9.46
N ALA A 175 19.56 4.43 9.31
CA ALA A 175 18.24 4.56 9.97
C ALA A 175 18.12 3.74 11.28
N LYS A 176 19.20 3.57 12.04
CA LYS A 176 19.24 2.69 13.24
C LYS A 176 18.83 3.35 14.57
N GLU A 177 18.47 4.63 14.61
CA GLU A 177 18.37 5.34 15.91
C GLU A 177 16.98 5.50 16.54
N SER A 178 15.89 5.02 15.96
CA SER A 178 14.59 5.04 16.65
C SER A 178 14.00 3.63 16.80
N GLY A 179 14.32 3.01 17.93
CA GLY A 179 13.81 1.70 18.29
C GLY A 179 12.27 1.63 18.27
N ARG A 180 11.80 0.46 17.80
CA ARG A 180 10.45 -0.12 17.94
C ARG A 180 9.43 0.20 16.82
N THR A 181 8.67 -0.85 16.52
CA THR A 181 7.48 -0.95 15.66
C THR A 181 7.77 -1.27 14.19
N MET A 182 7.14 -2.35 13.70
CA MET A 182 7.20 -2.79 12.31
C MET A 182 5.88 -2.43 11.64
N TRP A 183 5.97 -1.78 10.49
CA TRP A 183 4.93 -1.00 9.84
C TRP A 183 4.29 -1.75 8.66
N ALA A 184 2.98 -1.55 8.43
CA ALA A 184 2.24 -2.06 7.27
C ALA A 184 2.21 -1.00 6.15
N THR A 185 2.35 -1.42 4.88
CA THR A 185 2.57 -0.51 3.72
C THR A 185 1.41 -0.53 2.71
N ARG A 186 0.99 0.62 2.16
CA ARG A 186 -0.09 0.78 1.16
C ARG A 186 0.42 0.80 -0.24
N ALA A 187 1.64 1.24 -0.51
CA ALA A 187 2.00 1.45 -1.90
C ALA A 187 3.39 0.92 -2.17
N ALA A 188 3.45 -0.06 -3.07
CA ALA A 188 4.65 -0.36 -3.80
C ALA A 188 4.29 -0.56 -5.26
N PHE A 189 5.15 -0.06 -6.14
CA PHE A 189 4.97 -0.05 -7.58
C PHE A 189 4.85 -1.45 -8.14
N THR A 190 4.11 -1.61 -9.22
CA THR A 190 4.19 -2.87 -9.98
C THR A 190 4.67 -2.74 -11.40
N LYS A 191 5.45 -3.74 -11.82
CA LYS A 191 5.86 -3.95 -13.20
C LYS A 191 5.25 -5.26 -13.68
N SER A 192 4.31 -5.17 -14.61
CA SER A 192 3.84 -6.34 -15.37
C SER A 192 4.88 -6.68 -16.44
N ILE A 193 5.35 -7.93 -16.48
CA ILE A 193 6.19 -8.44 -17.57
C ILE A 193 5.28 -9.08 -18.61
N ILE A 194 4.51 -8.28 -19.34
CA ILE A 194 3.83 -8.77 -20.54
C ILE A 194 4.80 -8.59 -21.71
N ARG A 195 5.37 -9.71 -22.17
CA ARG A 195 6.02 -9.82 -23.47
C ARG A 195 4.97 -10.24 -24.50
N SER A 196 4.59 -9.31 -25.37
CA SER A 196 4.29 -9.54 -26.79
C SER A 196 4.05 -8.19 -27.45
#